data_AF-A0A2N9XW50-F1
#
_entry.id   AF-A0A2N9XW50-F1
#
_cell.length_a   1.000
_cell.length_b   1.000
_cell.length_c   1.000
_cell.angle_alpha   90.00
_cell.angle_beta   90.00
_cell.angle_gamma   90.00
#
_symmetry.space_group_name_H-M   'P 1'
#
loop_
_entity.id
_entity.type
_entity.pdbx_description
1 polymer ?
#
loop_
_entity_poly.entity_id
_entity_poly.type
_entity_poly.pdbx_seq_one_letter_code
_entity_poly.pdbx_strand_id
1 'polypeptide(L)'
;MGNKQQYDFDVIILGGGLVGATLALALLQQGKKVLLLEKKPPQTNLSSLSHSWDARIYAVSPANQQFLNKLGVWPAERVQTVNRMQVYGDNHGHISFDATSVNVPCLNYMLENRYLLAKIWLALAENGVTIAESRPQSVKTDVWSAQITLENGKSYRSQLLVGADGANSWLREQVGIEVSASPYRQQGVVANFSTAKPHHGCAYQWFRGGDILAYLPLPQQQISIVWSTADAEKLTMLAGEDFARQVTQAGHYTLGELTLTTQVFTFDLIKRQKQFLLMVA
;
A
#
# COMPACT_ATOMS: atom_id res chain seq x y z
N MET A 1 -33.36 -31.40 12.76
CA MET A 1 -33.32 -29.92 12.76
C MET A 1 -31.94 -29.51 13.25
N GLY A 2 -31.02 -29.20 12.34
CA GLY A 2 -29.63 -28.86 12.70
C GLY A 2 -29.58 -27.52 13.42
N ASN A 3 -28.92 -27.46 14.57
CA ASN A 3 -28.69 -26.24 15.32
C ASN A 3 -28.01 -25.23 14.37
N LYS A 4 -28.71 -24.15 13.99
CA LYS A 4 -28.08 -23.05 13.24
C LYS A 4 -26.96 -22.51 14.14
N GLN A 5 -25.70 -22.77 13.79
CA GLN A 5 -24.59 -22.15 14.50
C GLN A 5 -24.76 -20.64 14.38
N GLN A 6 -24.92 -19.99 15.53
CA GLN A 6 -25.13 -18.54 15.59
C GLN A 6 -23.74 -17.88 15.57
N TYR A 7 -23.45 -17.20 14.46
CA TYR A 7 -22.25 -16.40 14.31
C TYR A 7 -22.54 -14.94 14.65
N ASP A 8 -21.58 -14.26 15.29
CA ASP A 8 -21.70 -12.83 15.54
C ASP A 8 -21.51 -12.04 14.23
N PHE A 9 -20.62 -12.52 13.36
CA PHE A 9 -20.27 -11.93 12.07
C PHE A 9 -20.06 -13.03 11.03
N ASP A 10 -20.30 -12.73 9.74
CA ASP A 10 -19.95 -13.65 8.65
C ASP A 10 -18.42 -13.72 8.50
N VAL A 11 -17.76 -12.55 8.55
CA VAL A 11 -16.31 -12.42 8.38
C VAL A 11 -15.74 -11.46 9.42
N ILE A 12 -14.63 -11.86 10.04
CA ILE A 12 -13.81 -10.99 10.89
C ILE A 12 -12.49 -10.72 10.17
N ILE A 13 -12.13 -9.45 10.03
CA ILE A 13 -10.92 -9.01 9.32
C ILE A 13 -10.00 -8.32 10.32
N LEU A 14 -8.76 -8.80 10.45
CA LEU A 14 -7.73 -8.18 11.26
C LEU A 14 -6.90 -7.24 10.38
N GLY A 15 -6.86 -5.96 10.72
CA GLY A 15 -6.10 -4.93 10.02
C GLY A 15 -6.97 -4.12 9.06
N GLY A 16 -7.06 -2.83 9.31
CA GLY A 16 -7.83 -1.85 8.53
C GLY A 16 -6.98 -1.00 7.59
N GLY A 17 -5.81 -1.50 7.17
CA GLY A 17 -5.06 -0.92 6.05
C GLY A 17 -5.79 -1.10 4.71
N LEU A 18 -5.19 -0.64 3.60
CA LEU A 18 -5.84 -0.65 2.27
C LEU A 18 -6.45 -2.02 1.92
N VAL A 19 -5.72 -3.11 2.14
CA VAL A 19 -6.17 -4.46 1.81
C VAL A 19 -7.40 -4.86 2.64
N GLY A 20 -7.30 -4.81 3.97
CA GLY A 20 -8.38 -5.24 4.85
C GLY A 20 -9.61 -4.33 4.79
N ALA A 21 -9.41 -3.01 4.70
CA ALA A 21 -10.49 -2.05 4.55
C ALA A 21 -11.23 -2.21 3.20
N THR A 22 -10.50 -2.45 2.11
CA THR A 22 -11.13 -2.69 0.79
C THR A 22 -11.91 -4.00 0.78
N LEU A 23 -11.37 -5.06 1.39
CA LEU A 23 -12.09 -6.34 1.52
C LEU A 23 -13.35 -6.19 2.37
N ALA A 24 -13.26 -5.51 3.52
CA ALA A 24 -14.40 -5.24 4.39
C ALA A 24 -15.51 -4.53 3.61
N LEU A 25 -15.17 -3.50 2.84
CA LEU A 25 -16.12 -2.75 2.04
C LEU A 25 -16.77 -3.62 0.97
N ALA A 26 -15.98 -4.40 0.24
CA ALA A 26 -16.49 -5.28 -0.81
C ALA A 26 -17.48 -6.32 -0.25
N LEU A 27 -17.23 -6.86 0.94
CA LEU A 27 -18.10 -7.82 1.61
C LEU A 27 -19.38 -7.15 2.16
N LEU A 28 -19.26 -5.95 2.74
CA LEU A 28 -20.41 -5.17 3.21
C LEU A 28 -21.36 -4.83 2.06
N GLN A 29 -20.84 -4.41 0.91
CA GLN A 29 -21.65 -4.13 -0.30
C GLN A 29 -22.35 -5.39 -0.85
N GLN A 30 -21.89 -6.58 -0.49
CA GLN A 30 -22.55 -7.86 -0.79
C GLN A 30 -23.51 -8.32 0.33
N GLY A 31 -23.77 -7.48 1.32
CA GLY A 31 -24.69 -7.77 2.43
C GLY A 31 -24.12 -8.69 3.50
N LYS A 32 -22.80 -8.88 3.56
CA LYS A 32 -22.16 -9.67 4.64
C LYS A 32 -22.00 -8.85 5.90
N LYS A 33 -22.18 -9.48 7.06
CA LYS A 33 -21.93 -8.88 8.36
C LYS A 33 -20.42 -8.97 8.68
N VAL A 34 -19.73 -7.84 8.65
CA VAL A 34 -18.27 -7.77 8.81
C VAL A 34 -17.89 -7.08 10.11
N LEU A 35 -16.93 -7.67 10.83
CA LEU A 35 -16.21 -7.01 11.92
C LEU A 35 -14.79 -6.68 11.46
N LEU A 36 -14.43 -5.40 11.50
CA LEU A 36 -13.08 -4.93 11.19
C LEU A 36 -12.32 -4.63 12.49
N LEU A 37 -11.24 -5.35 12.77
CA LEU A 37 -10.35 -5.08 13.89
C LEU A 37 -9.26 -4.12 13.41
N GLU A 38 -9.32 -2.88 13.85
CA GLU A 38 -8.30 -1.88 13.61
C GLU A 38 -8.10 -1.08 14.88
N LYS A 39 -6.88 -1.12 15.43
CA LYS A 39 -6.56 -0.42 16.68
C LYS A 39 -6.55 1.10 16.49
N LYS A 40 -6.12 1.57 15.32
CA LYS A 40 -5.99 2.99 15.05
C LYS A 40 -6.61 3.30 13.68
N PRO A 41 -7.91 3.60 13.64
CA PRO A 41 -8.55 4.14 12.46
C PRO A 41 -7.76 5.31 11.84
N PRO A 42 -7.67 5.40 10.51
CA PRO A 42 -6.99 6.49 9.84
C PRO A 42 -7.80 7.78 9.96
N GLN A 43 -7.14 8.92 9.74
CA GLN A 43 -7.82 10.19 9.55
C GLN A 43 -8.62 10.16 8.23
N THR A 44 -9.89 10.57 8.29
CA THR A 44 -10.81 10.54 7.13
C THR A 44 -11.18 11.93 6.60
N ASN A 45 -10.68 13.00 7.21
CA ASN A 45 -10.92 14.36 6.74
C ASN A 45 -10.10 14.65 5.46
N LEU A 46 -10.74 14.47 4.29
CA LEU A 46 -10.09 14.63 2.99
C LEU A 46 -9.54 16.04 2.74
N SER A 47 -10.21 17.09 3.22
CA SER A 47 -9.74 18.47 3.04
C SER A 47 -8.47 18.72 3.84
N SER A 48 -8.37 18.22 5.06
CA SER A 48 -7.11 18.26 5.81
C SER A 48 -5.99 17.47 5.10
N LEU A 49 -6.31 16.30 4.56
CA LEU A 49 -5.34 15.45 3.87
C LEU A 49 -4.85 16.05 2.54
N SER A 50 -5.64 16.89 1.87
CA SER A 50 -5.26 17.49 0.59
C SER A 50 -4.25 18.65 0.72
N HIS A 51 -3.98 19.16 1.93
CA HIS A 51 -3.03 20.26 2.13
C HIS A 51 -1.55 19.87 1.93
N SER A 52 -1.23 18.57 2.00
CA SER A 52 0.15 18.09 1.90
C SER A 52 0.22 16.70 1.27
N TRP A 53 1.42 16.23 0.93
CA TRP A 53 1.66 14.86 0.49
C TRP A 53 2.41 14.06 1.58
N ASP A 54 2.02 12.80 1.76
CA ASP A 54 2.73 11.71 2.44
C ASP A 54 3.65 11.04 1.41
N ALA A 55 4.81 10.57 1.87
CA ALA A 55 5.79 9.92 1.01
C ALA A 55 5.34 8.51 0.55
N ARG A 56 4.34 7.92 1.21
CA ARG A 56 3.81 6.60 0.83
C ARG A 56 2.85 6.73 -0.34
N ILE A 57 3.42 6.58 -1.52
CA ILE A 57 2.70 6.58 -2.80
C ILE A 57 2.55 5.15 -3.30
N TYR A 58 1.38 4.83 -3.87
CA TYR A 58 1.14 3.57 -4.54
C TYR A 58 1.11 3.75 -6.06
N ALA A 59 1.75 2.82 -6.76
CA ALA A 59 1.47 2.53 -8.16
C ALA A 59 0.33 1.50 -8.23
N VAL A 60 -0.84 1.93 -8.65
CA VAL A 60 -2.05 1.10 -8.78
C VAL A 60 -2.23 0.71 -10.24
N SER A 61 -2.31 -0.59 -10.50
CA SER A 61 -2.54 -1.12 -11.84
C SER A 61 -3.95 -0.78 -12.34
N PRO A 62 -4.18 -0.77 -13.67
CA PRO A 62 -5.51 -0.56 -14.23
C PRO A 62 -6.58 -1.52 -13.70
N ALA A 63 -6.25 -2.78 -13.46
CA ALA A 63 -7.18 -3.76 -12.89
C ALA A 63 -7.58 -3.41 -11.44
N ASN A 64 -6.62 -3.01 -10.61
CA ASN A 64 -6.90 -2.59 -9.23
C ASN A 64 -7.69 -1.27 -9.21
N GLN A 65 -7.39 -0.35 -10.12
CA GLN A 65 -8.16 0.88 -10.28
C GLN A 65 -9.62 0.57 -10.62
N GLN A 66 -9.88 -0.31 -11.59
CA GLN A 66 -11.23 -0.72 -11.96
C GLN A 66 -11.98 -1.36 -10.79
N PHE A 67 -11.30 -2.20 -10.00
CA PHE A 67 -11.89 -2.80 -8.80
C PHE A 67 -12.29 -1.74 -7.76
N LEU A 68 -11.38 -0.82 -7.43
CA LEU A 68 -11.65 0.29 -6.51
C LEU A 68 -12.76 1.22 -7.03
N ASN A 69 -12.83 1.42 -8.34
CA ASN A 69 -13.88 2.20 -8.97
C ASN A 69 -15.25 1.53 -8.85
N LYS A 70 -15.34 0.21 -9.02
CA LYS A 70 -16.58 -0.56 -8.80
C LYS A 70 -17.09 -0.46 -7.36
N LEU A 71 -16.17 -0.35 -6.40
CA LEU A 71 -16.51 -0.14 -4.98
C LEU A 71 -16.88 1.33 -4.66
N GLY A 72 -16.76 2.26 -5.62
CA GLY A 72 -17.09 3.68 -5.44
C GLY A 72 -16.02 4.50 -4.71
N VAL A 73 -14.85 3.93 -4.44
CA VAL A 73 -13.83 4.56 -3.58
C VAL A 73 -12.68 5.20 -4.35
N TRP A 74 -12.60 5.01 -5.67
CA TRP A 74 -11.55 5.61 -6.49
C TRP A 74 -11.57 7.15 -6.39
N PRO A 75 -10.44 7.82 -6.12
CA PRO A 75 -10.39 9.27 -6.06
C PRO A 75 -10.42 9.89 -7.47
N ALA A 76 -11.19 10.98 -7.62
CA ALA A 76 -11.21 11.76 -8.86
C ALA A 76 -10.03 12.75 -8.95
N GLU A 77 -9.49 13.14 -7.81
CA GLU A 77 -8.38 14.08 -7.67
C GLU A 77 -7.15 13.39 -7.10
N ARG A 78 -6.00 14.06 -7.19
CA ARG A 78 -4.70 13.59 -6.66
C ARG A 78 -4.28 12.21 -7.20
N VAL A 79 -4.64 11.95 -8.46
CA VAL A 79 -4.23 10.78 -9.24
C VAL A 79 -3.39 11.25 -10.42
N GLN A 80 -2.23 10.63 -10.62
CA GLN A 80 -1.39 10.86 -11.79
C GLN A 80 -1.27 9.58 -12.61
N THR A 81 -1.51 9.65 -13.92
CA THR A 81 -1.27 8.51 -14.81
C THR A 81 0.21 8.40 -15.16
N VAL A 82 0.70 7.17 -15.22
CA VAL A 82 1.98 6.81 -15.84
C VAL A 82 1.67 6.28 -17.22
N ASN A 83 2.04 7.02 -18.25
CA ASN A 83 1.77 6.65 -19.64
C ASN A 83 3.00 6.07 -20.34
N ARG A 84 4.19 6.38 -19.83
CA ARG A 84 5.47 5.93 -20.36
C ARG A 84 6.39 5.49 -19.24
N MET A 85 7.26 4.53 -19.53
CA MET A 85 8.34 4.14 -18.66
C MET A 85 9.66 4.13 -19.43
N GLN A 86 10.71 4.65 -18.80
CA GLN A 86 12.09 4.55 -19.27
C GLN A 86 12.93 3.86 -18.20
N VAL A 87 13.55 2.74 -18.58
CA VAL A 87 14.37 1.93 -17.68
C VAL A 87 15.78 1.86 -18.24
N TYR A 88 16.73 2.30 -17.44
CA TYR A 88 18.14 2.33 -17.76
C TYR A 88 18.83 1.26 -16.91
N GLY A 89 19.41 0.26 -17.57
CA GLY A 89 20.19 -0.80 -16.95
C GLY A 89 21.66 -0.43 -16.80
N ASP A 90 22.40 -1.27 -16.08
CA ASP A 90 23.86 -1.23 -16.11
C ASP A 90 24.37 -1.48 -17.56
N ASN A 91 25.57 -1.02 -17.88
CA ASN A 91 26.22 -1.17 -19.20
C ASN A 91 25.43 -0.60 -20.39
N HIS A 92 24.81 0.58 -20.22
CA HIS A 92 24.05 1.28 -21.27
C HIS A 92 22.80 0.55 -21.77
N GLY A 93 22.30 -0.44 -21.03
CA GLY A 93 21.01 -1.05 -21.33
C GLY A 93 19.88 -0.03 -21.22
N HIS A 94 18.94 -0.03 -22.17
CA HIS A 94 17.79 0.87 -22.13
C HIS A 94 16.54 0.19 -22.68
N ILE A 95 15.45 0.30 -21.93
CA ILE A 95 14.12 -0.16 -22.30
C ILE A 95 13.17 1.04 -22.20
N SER A 96 12.39 1.28 -23.25
CA SER A 96 11.30 2.25 -23.24
C SER A 96 10.04 1.65 -23.81
N PHE A 97 8.93 1.87 -23.11
CA PHE A 97 7.61 1.45 -23.54
C PHE A 97 6.57 2.44 -23.03
N ASP A 98 5.42 2.45 -23.69
CA ASP A 98 4.28 3.28 -23.30
C ASP A 98 2.97 2.48 -23.30
N ALA A 99 1.94 3.10 -22.74
CA ALA A 99 0.62 2.50 -22.61
C ALA A 99 0.03 2.05 -23.96
N THR A 100 0.34 2.78 -25.05
CA THR A 100 -0.14 2.42 -26.39
C THR A 100 0.54 1.17 -26.93
N SER A 101 1.85 1.02 -26.70
CA SER A 101 2.61 -0.15 -27.14
C SER A 101 2.17 -1.48 -26.50
N VAL A 102 1.51 -1.42 -25.33
CA VAL A 102 1.00 -2.58 -24.59
C VAL A 102 -0.53 -2.61 -24.52
N ASN A 103 -1.22 -1.77 -25.30
CA ASN A 103 -2.67 -1.71 -25.43
C ASN A 103 -3.44 -1.56 -24.09
N VAL A 104 -3.00 -0.62 -23.25
CA VAL A 104 -3.67 -0.26 -21.99
C VAL A 104 -3.92 1.25 -21.94
N PRO A 105 -4.93 1.74 -21.18
CA PRO A 105 -5.19 3.18 -21.08
C PRO A 105 -4.05 3.96 -20.40
N CYS A 106 -3.36 3.33 -19.45
CA CYS A 106 -2.14 3.80 -18.82
C CYS A 106 -1.38 2.59 -18.26
N LEU A 107 -0.09 2.76 -17.98
CA LEU A 107 0.72 1.71 -17.35
C LEU A 107 0.31 1.53 -15.89
N ASN A 108 0.17 2.63 -15.15
CA ASN A 108 -0.26 2.66 -13.75
C ASN A 108 -0.89 4.02 -13.38
N TYR A 109 -1.55 4.04 -12.23
CA TYR A 109 -2.01 5.25 -11.54
C TYR A 109 -1.20 5.46 -10.27
N MET A 110 -0.64 6.65 -10.10
CA MET A 110 0.09 7.06 -8.90
C MET A 110 -0.85 7.85 -7.99
N LEU A 111 -0.95 7.46 -6.72
CA LEU A 111 -1.70 8.19 -5.71
C LEU A 111 -1.21 7.93 -4.29
N GLU A 112 -1.56 8.85 -3.40
CA GLU A 112 -1.18 8.83 -2.00
C GLU A 112 -1.97 7.79 -1.19
N ASN A 113 -1.26 6.96 -0.43
CA ASN A 113 -1.84 5.94 0.42
C ASN A 113 -2.92 6.47 1.37
N ARG A 114 -2.60 7.51 2.16
CA ARG A 114 -3.51 8.00 3.21
C ARG A 114 -4.81 8.56 2.63
N TYR A 115 -4.75 9.16 1.44
CA TYR A 115 -5.93 9.72 0.78
C TYR A 115 -6.85 8.62 0.26
N LEU A 116 -6.29 7.59 -0.41
CA LEU A 116 -7.07 6.42 -0.84
C LEU A 116 -7.69 5.69 0.37
N LEU A 117 -6.89 5.49 1.42
CA LEU A 117 -7.36 4.82 2.63
C LEU A 117 -8.50 5.60 3.30
N ALA A 118 -8.38 6.92 3.41
CA ALA A 118 -9.43 7.78 3.93
C ALA A 118 -10.75 7.62 3.15
N LYS A 119 -10.68 7.59 1.81
CA LYS A 119 -11.87 7.35 0.98
C LYS A 119 -12.52 5.99 1.24
N ILE A 120 -11.72 4.94 1.37
CA ILE A 120 -12.24 3.60 1.69
C ILE A 120 -12.91 3.60 3.07
N TRP A 121 -12.31 4.27 4.05
CA TRP A 121 -12.84 4.36 5.41
C TRP A 121 -14.12 5.19 5.52
N LEU A 122 -14.25 6.25 4.73
CA LEU A 122 -15.52 6.97 4.60
C LEU A 122 -16.62 6.07 4.05
N ALA A 123 -16.33 5.34 2.95
CA ALA A 123 -17.29 4.40 2.38
C ALA A 123 -17.65 3.26 3.35
N LEU A 124 -16.69 2.77 4.15
CA LEU A 124 -16.95 1.79 5.19
C LEU A 124 -17.94 2.31 6.25
N ALA A 125 -17.77 3.56 6.69
CA ALA A 125 -18.69 4.19 7.63
C ALA A 125 -20.09 4.36 7.03
N GLU A 126 -20.20 4.78 5.77
CA GLU A 126 -21.46 4.89 5.03
C GLU A 126 -22.17 3.53 4.87
N ASN A 127 -21.40 2.45 4.75
CA ASN A 127 -21.92 1.07 4.66
C ASN A 127 -22.10 0.40 6.04
N GLY A 128 -21.95 1.15 7.15
CA GLY A 128 -22.25 0.66 8.50
C GLY A 128 -21.31 -0.43 9.02
N VAL A 129 -20.02 -0.37 8.69
CA VAL A 129 -19.03 -1.32 9.21
C VAL A 129 -19.04 -1.35 10.75
N THR A 130 -18.93 -2.54 11.35
CA THR A 130 -18.64 -2.65 12.78
C THR A 130 -17.13 -2.70 13.00
N ILE A 131 -16.62 -1.82 13.87
CA ILE A 131 -15.19 -1.71 14.15
C ILE A 131 -14.91 -2.10 15.59
N ALA A 132 -13.84 -2.88 15.78
CA ALA A 132 -13.27 -3.15 17.09
C ALA A 132 -11.89 -2.49 17.23
N GLU A 133 -11.82 -1.43 18.02
CA GLU A 133 -10.58 -0.73 18.38
C GLU A 133 -9.86 -1.42 19.54
N SER A 134 -9.51 -2.69 19.35
CA SER A 134 -8.78 -3.47 20.35
C SER A 134 -7.84 -4.45 19.68
N ARG A 135 -6.80 -4.85 20.40
CA ARG A 135 -5.87 -5.86 19.91
C ARG A 135 -6.46 -7.25 20.09
N PRO A 136 -6.17 -8.18 19.17
CA PRO A 136 -6.50 -9.56 19.37
C PRO A 136 -5.59 -10.17 20.46
N GLN A 137 -6.16 -11.03 21.30
CA GLN A 137 -5.48 -11.70 22.39
C GLN A 137 -5.30 -13.20 22.10
N SER A 138 -6.31 -13.86 21.53
CA SER A 138 -6.21 -15.28 21.14
C SER A 138 -7.19 -15.62 20.04
N VAL A 139 -6.88 -16.67 19.29
CA VAL A 139 -7.73 -17.25 18.25
C VAL A 139 -7.92 -18.73 18.54
N LYS A 140 -9.15 -19.20 18.38
CA LYS A 140 -9.49 -20.62 18.35
C LYS A 140 -10.23 -20.90 17.07
N THR A 141 -9.85 -21.96 16.36
CA THR A 141 -10.52 -22.38 15.14
C THR A 141 -10.96 -23.83 15.27
N ASP A 142 -12.09 -24.14 14.66
CA ASP A 142 -12.57 -25.50 14.41
C ASP A 142 -12.99 -25.60 12.94
N VAL A 143 -13.49 -26.77 12.53
CA VAL A 143 -13.90 -27.03 11.13
C VAL A 143 -15.13 -26.24 10.68
N TRP A 144 -15.80 -25.50 11.58
CA TRP A 144 -17.02 -24.75 11.27
C TRP A 144 -16.88 -23.25 11.53
N SER A 145 -15.90 -22.84 12.35
CA SER A 145 -15.86 -21.49 12.87
C SER A 145 -14.48 -21.05 13.36
N ALA A 146 -14.29 -19.74 13.38
CA ALA A 146 -13.21 -19.07 14.07
C ALA A 146 -13.78 -18.18 15.17
N GLN A 147 -13.19 -18.27 16.36
CA GLN A 147 -13.43 -17.36 17.48
C GLN A 147 -12.19 -16.55 17.76
N ILE A 148 -12.36 -15.23 17.87
CA ILE A 148 -11.33 -14.30 18.29
C ILE A 148 -11.70 -13.69 19.64
N THR A 149 -10.73 -13.65 20.55
CA THR A 149 -10.85 -12.96 21.84
C THR A 149 -9.95 -11.73 21.80
N LEU A 150 -10.46 -10.58 22.24
CA LEU A 150 -9.76 -9.31 22.26
C LEU A 150 -9.21 -9.00 23.67
N GLU A 151 -8.20 -8.14 23.75
CA GLU A 151 -7.60 -7.71 25.03
C GLU A 151 -8.61 -7.05 25.99
N ASN A 152 -9.69 -6.48 25.47
CA ASN A 152 -10.78 -5.91 26.28
C ASN A 152 -11.79 -6.95 26.81
N GLY A 153 -11.51 -8.25 26.62
CA GLY A 153 -12.34 -9.36 27.08
C GLY A 153 -13.51 -9.73 26.17
N LYS A 154 -13.82 -8.92 25.15
CA LYS A 154 -14.85 -9.27 24.17
C LYS A 154 -14.39 -10.43 23.29
N SER A 155 -15.33 -11.30 22.94
CA SER A 155 -15.11 -12.41 22.01
C SER A 155 -16.13 -12.38 20.89
N TYR A 156 -15.70 -12.75 19.69
CA TYR A 156 -16.55 -12.78 18.51
C TYR A 156 -16.32 -14.07 17.73
N ARG A 157 -17.42 -14.66 17.24
CA ARG A 157 -17.40 -15.86 16.41
C ARG A 157 -17.81 -15.56 14.97
N SER A 158 -17.12 -16.17 14.02
CA SER A 158 -17.40 -16.03 12.58
C SER A 158 -17.11 -17.31 11.81
N GLN A 159 -17.59 -17.37 10.57
CA GLN A 159 -17.25 -18.45 9.63
C GLN A 159 -15.84 -18.28 9.07
N LEU A 160 -15.40 -17.04 8.86
CA LEU A 160 -14.12 -16.74 8.23
C LEU A 160 -13.35 -15.66 9.01
N LEU A 161 -12.09 -15.97 9.31
CA LEU A 161 -11.12 -15.03 9.86
C LEU A 161 -10.09 -14.66 8.79
N VAL A 162 -9.90 -13.37 8.56
CA VAL A 162 -8.96 -12.87 7.54
C VAL A 162 -7.84 -12.06 8.20
N GLY A 163 -6.60 -12.45 7.93
CA GLY A 163 -5.40 -11.70 8.33
C GLY A 163 -5.00 -10.69 7.26
N ALA A 164 -5.30 -9.41 7.49
CA ALA A 164 -4.86 -8.26 6.71
C ALA A 164 -4.04 -7.27 7.57
N ASP A 165 -3.41 -7.78 8.64
CA ASP A 165 -2.66 -7.11 9.70
C ASP A 165 -1.17 -6.94 9.36
N GLY A 166 -0.86 -6.97 8.07
CA GLY A 166 0.42 -6.56 7.51
C GLY A 166 1.54 -7.59 7.58
N ALA A 167 2.75 -7.07 7.46
CA ALA A 167 4.00 -7.82 7.40
C ALA A 167 4.18 -8.81 8.56
N ASN A 168 4.00 -8.31 9.78
CA ASN A 168 4.17 -9.04 11.04
C ASN A 168 2.78 -9.47 11.54
N SER A 169 2.06 -10.19 10.68
CA SER A 169 0.69 -10.66 10.94
C SER A 169 0.66 -11.52 12.20
N TRP A 170 -0.06 -11.03 13.19
CA TRP A 170 -0.33 -11.75 14.43
C TRP A 170 -1.19 -12.98 14.15
N LEU A 171 -2.21 -12.86 13.28
CA LEU A 171 -3.07 -14.00 12.98
C LEU A 171 -2.27 -15.16 12.40
N ARG A 172 -1.41 -14.85 11.43
CA ARG A 172 -0.58 -15.83 10.75
C ARG A 172 0.29 -16.63 11.73
N GLU A 173 0.87 -15.94 12.71
CA GLU A 173 1.65 -16.58 13.79
C GLU A 173 0.75 -17.46 14.68
N GLN A 174 -0.43 -17.00 15.06
CA GLN A 174 -1.35 -17.76 15.92
C GLN A 174 -1.85 -19.07 15.28
N VAL A 175 -2.01 -19.09 13.95
CA VAL A 175 -2.46 -20.29 13.23
C VAL A 175 -1.31 -21.13 12.67
N GLY A 176 -0.05 -20.81 13.01
CA GLY A 176 1.12 -21.60 12.63
C GLY A 176 1.45 -21.57 11.13
N ILE A 177 1.07 -20.52 10.40
CA ILE A 177 1.43 -20.40 8.98
C ILE A 177 2.85 -19.84 8.86
N GLU A 178 3.79 -20.72 8.52
CA GLU A 178 5.19 -20.36 8.31
C GLU A 178 5.40 -19.53 7.04
N VAL A 179 6.30 -18.55 7.12
CA VAL A 179 6.69 -17.71 5.98
C VAL A 179 8.20 -17.70 5.87
N SER A 180 8.70 -18.03 4.68
CA SER A 180 10.10 -17.77 4.34
C SER A 180 10.27 -16.28 4.06
N ALA A 181 11.07 -15.62 4.90
CA ALA A 181 11.50 -14.24 4.70
C ALA A 181 12.99 -14.23 4.38
N SER A 182 13.35 -13.67 3.24
CA SER A 182 14.76 -13.41 2.90
C SER A 182 14.96 -11.89 2.83
N PRO A 183 15.83 -11.32 3.69
CA PRO A 183 16.14 -9.90 3.60
C PRO A 183 16.87 -9.64 2.29
N TYR A 184 16.45 -8.62 1.54
CA TYR A 184 17.12 -8.20 0.31
C TYR A 184 18.48 -7.52 0.58
N ARG A 185 18.86 -7.33 1.86
CA ARG A 185 20.01 -6.54 2.34
C ARG A 185 20.05 -5.11 1.78
N GLN A 186 18.91 -4.62 1.32
CA GLN A 186 18.68 -3.27 0.85
C GLN A 186 17.47 -2.69 1.56
N GLN A 187 17.48 -1.37 1.71
CA GLN A 187 16.35 -0.59 2.21
C GLN A 187 15.83 0.31 1.09
N GLY A 188 14.51 0.54 1.09
CA GLY A 188 13.88 1.52 0.22
C GLY A 188 13.84 2.86 0.92
N VAL A 189 14.46 3.88 0.31
CA VAL A 189 14.33 5.28 0.69
C VAL A 189 13.23 5.91 -0.17
N VAL A 190 12.28 6.60 0.45
CA VAL A 190 11.17 7.28 -0.25
C VAL A 190 11.01 8.71 0.22
N ALA A 191 10.73 9.58 -0.74
CA ALA A 191 10.46 10.99 -0.54
C ALA A 191 9.84 11.58 -1.81
N ASN A 192 9.11 12.68 -1.67
CA ASN A 192 8.55 13.40 -2.81
C ASN A 192 9.34 14.67 -3.09
N PHE A 193 9.35 15.06 -4.36
CA PHE A 193 10.07 16.22 -4.87
C PHE A 193 9.20 17.00 -5.84
N SER A 194 9.32 18.34 -5.82
CA SER A 194 8.93 19.14 -6.99
C SER A 194 10.03 19.07 -8.04
N THR A 195 9.64 19.20 -9.31
CA THR A 195 10.55 19.06 -10.46
C THR A 195 10.63 20.35 -11.25
N ALA A 196 11.83 20.77 -11.63
CA ALA A 196 12.01 21.96 -12.47
C ALA A 196 11.47 21.77 -13.91
N LYS A 197 11.50 20.54 -14.44
CA LYS A 197 10.97 20.19 -15.76
C LYS A 197 9.76 19.25 -15.63
N PRO A 198 8.76 19.35 -16.52
CA PRO A 198 7.61 18.46 -16.51
C PRO A 198 8.00 17.00 -16.77
N HIS A 199 7.43 16.09 -15.97
CA HIS A 199 7.61 14.64 -16.15
C HIS A 199 6.75 14.04 -17.26
N HIS A 200 5.71 14.75 -17.72
CA HIS A 200 4.79 14.32 -18.81
C HIS A 200 4.18 12.92 -18.62
N GLY A 201 3.95 12.51 -17.37
CA GLY A 201 3.46 11.17 -17.04
C GLY A 201 4.45 10.04 -17.35
N CYS A 202 5.75 10.34 -17.47
CA CYS A 202 6.80 9.34 -17.62
C CYS A 202 7.35 8.92 -16.24
N ALA A 203 7.42 7.62 -16.00
CA ALA A 203 8.22 7.05 -14.92
C ALA A 203 9.64 6.75 -15.43
N TYR A 204 10.63 6.94 -14.57
CA TYR A 204 12.03 6.67 -14.87
C TYR A 204 12.59 5.69 -13.85
N GLN A 205 13.47 4.79 -14.28
CA GLN A 205 14.17 3.88 -13.39
C GLN A 205 15.62 3.68 -13.86
N TRP A 206 16.56 3.77 -12.93
CA TRP A 206 17.97 3.52 -13.16
C TRP A 206 18.46 2.40 -12.25
N PHE A 207 19.03 1.37 -12.84
CA PHE A 207 19.89 0.39 -12.16
C PHE A 207 21.31 0.94 -12.14
N ARG A 208 21.94 0.95 -10.97
CA ARG A 208 23.23 1.64 -10.75
C ARG A 208 24.09 0.85 -9.78
N GLY A 209 24.85 -0.11 -10.28
CA GLY A 209 25.86 -0.80 -9.47
C GLY A 209 25.28 -1.50 -8.23
N GLY A 210 24.09 -2.08 -8.37
CA GLY A 210 23.34 -2.74 -7.30
C GLY A 210 22.18 -1.92 -6.74
N ASP A 211 22.22 -0.59 -6.84
CA ASP A 211 21.11 0.28 -6.43
C ASP A 211 20.05 0.41 -7.53
N ILE A 212 18.82 0.72 -7.12
CA ILE A 212 17.72 1.02 -8.04
C ILE A 212 17.06 2.32 -7.61
N LEU A 213 17.10 3.34 -8.47
CA LEU A 213 16.40 4.60 -8.27
C LEU A 213 15.23 4.69 -9.25
N ALA A 214 14.01 4.86 -8.75
CA ALA A 214 12.83 5.13 -9.56
C ALA A 214 12.28 6.53 -9.28
N TYR A 215 11.89 7.24 -10.33
CA TYR A 215 11.07 8.45 -10.27
C TYR A 215 9.66 8.12 -10.75
N LEU A 216 8.68 8.36 -9.89
CA LEU A 216 7.28 8.04 -10.13
C LEU A 216 6.50 9.36 -10.20
N PRO A 217 5.86 9.68 -11.33
CA PRO A 217 5.22 10.98 -11.51
C PRO A 217 4.02 11.13 -10.56
N LEU A 218 3.88 12.31 -9.99
CA LEU A 218 2.76 12.73 -9.15
C LEU A 218 2.06 13.94 -9.78
N PRO A 219 0.83 14.28 -9.35
CA PRO A 219 0.18 15.51 -9.75
C PRO A 219 1.02 16.75 -9.37
N GLN A 220 0.71 17.90 -9.96
CA GLN A 220 1.33 19.20 -9.63
C GLN A 220 2.85 19.25 -9.91
N GLN A 221 3.31 18.56 -10.97
CA GLN A 221 4.71 18.56 -11.40
C GLN A 221 5.66 18.06 -10.27
N GLN A 222 5.20 17.03 -9.58
CA GLN A 222 5.95 16.36 -8.53
C GLN A 222 6.35 14.96 -8.96
N ILE A 223 7.29 14.38 -8.23
CA ILE A 223 7.61 12.96 -8.29
C ILE A 223 7.68 12.39 -6.88
N SER A 224 7.42 11.11 -6.76
CA SER A 224 7.85 10.29 -5.63
C SER A 224 9.05 9.48 -6.07
N ILE A 225 10.07 9.38 -5.23
CA ILE A 225 11.21 8.51 -5.50
C ILE A 225 11.12 7.24 -4.66
N VAL A 226 11.60 6.14 -5.23
CA VAL A 226 11.94 4.92 -4.49
C VAL A 226 13.39 4.61 -4.81
N TRP A 227 14.27 4.73 -3.83
CA TRP A 227 15.68 4.39 -3.96
C TRP A 227 15.99 3.15 -3.12
N SER A 228 16.15 2.02 -3.79
CA SER A 228 16.58 0.76 -3.17
C SER A 228 18.11 0.76 -3.09
N THR A 229 18.66 0.76 -1.88
CA THR A 229 20.11 0.85 -1.65
C THR A 229 20.53 0.09 -0.39
N ALA A 230 21.77 -0.37 -0.35
CA ALA A 230 22.38 -0.90 0.88
C ALA A 230 22.79 0.20 1.86
N ASP A 231 22.91 1.45 1.40
CA ASP A 231 23.47 2.59 2.12
C ASP A 231 22.38 3.63 2.52
N ALA A 232 21.16 3.18 2.79
CA ALA A 232 20.03 4.08 3.06
C ALA A 232 20.27 5.02 4.26
N GLU A 233 21.01 4.56 5.27
CA GLU A 233 21.39 5.37 6.43
C GLU A 233 22.14 6.64 6.02
N LYS A 234 23.12 6.51 5.11
CA LYS A 234 23.90 7.65 4.59
C LYS A 234 22.98 8.66 3.91
N LEU A 235 22.01 8.19 3.12
CA LEU A 235 21.05 9.07 2.44
C LEU A 235 20.15 9.81 3.43
N THR A 236 19.69 9.14 4.49
CA THR A 236 18.81 9.75 5.51
C THR A 236 19.51 10.75 6.43
N MET A 237 20.83 10.67 6.57
CA MET A 237 21.62 11.59 7.40
C MET A 237 21.92 12.94 6.71
N LEU A 238 21.69 13.04 5.40
CA LEU A 238 21.94 14.27 4.66
C LEU A 238 20.93 15.35 5.00
N ALA A 239 21.38 16.61 4.93
CA ALA A 239 20.47 17.74 4.90
C ALA A 239 19.56 17.65 3.65
N GLY A 240 18.35 18.18 3.74
CA GLY A 240 17.35 18.05 2.66
C GLY A 240 17.83 18.56 1.30
N GLU A 241 18.61 19.63 1.27
CA GLU A 241 19.20 20.18 0.03
C GLU A 241 20.28 19.27 -0.57
N ASP A 242 21.14 18.69 0.27
CA ASP A 242 22.19 17.77 -0.18
C ASP A 242 21.58 16.44 -0.66
N PHE A 243 20.56 15.94 0.04
CA PHE A 243 19.77 14.79 -0.41
C PHE A 243 19.12 15.07 -1.76
N ALA A 244 18.47 16.23 -1.93
CA ALA A 244 17.85 16.61 -3.20
C ALA A 244 18.87 16.71 -4.35
N ARG A 245 20.05 17.28 -4.09
CA ARG A 245 21.15 17.34 -5.07
C ARG A 245 21.62 15.95 -5.45
N GLN A 246 21.78 15.05 -4.48
CA GLN A 246 22.20 13.67 -4.74
C GLN A 246 21.17 12.89 -5.54
N VAL A 247 19.88 13.02 -5.21
CA VAL A 247 18.78 12.42 -5.99
C VAL A 247 18.77 12.97 -7.40
N THR A 248 18.91 14.28 -7.58
CA THR A 248 18.95 14.95 -8.90
C THR A 248 20.09 14.43 -9.78
N GLN A 249 21.31 14.35 -9.22
CA GLN A 249 22.49 13.81 -9.91
C GLN A 249 22.30 12.33 -10.26
N ALA A 250 21.70 11.56 -9.33
CA ALA A 250 21.43 10.15 -9.53
C ALA A 250 20.43 9.86 -10.65
N GLY A 251 19.47 10.76 -10.87
CA GLY A 251 18.55 10.73 -12.02
C GLY A 251 19.05 11.54 -13.21
N HIS A 252 20.34 11.86 -13.28
CA HIS A 252 21.00 12.53 -14.41
C HIS A 252 20.34 13.85 -14.84
N TYR A 253 19.77 14.62 -13.90
CA TYR A 253 19.06 15.87 -14.18
C TYR A 253 17.89 15.73 -15.18
N THR A 254 17.34 14.52 -15.32
CA THR A 254 16.28 14.19 -16.30
C THR A 254 15.08 15.13 -16.16
N LEU A 255 14.71 15.48 -14.93
CA LEU A 255 13.61 16.39 -14.62
C LEU A 255 14.09 17.77 -14.12
N GLY A 256 15.33 18.12 -14.44
CA GLY A 256 16.00 19.32 -13.93
C GLY A 256 16.29 19.21 -12.42
N GLU A 257 16.50 20.37 -11.78
CA GLU A 257 16.68 20.45 -10.34
C GLU A 257 15.44 19.95 -9.58
N LEU A 258 15.68 19.23 -8.48
CA LEU A 258 14.64 18.71 -7.60
C LEU A 258 14.64 19.48 -6.27
N THR A 259 13.45 19.73 -5.72
CA THR A 259 13.30 20.28 -4.37
C THR A 259 12.50 19.32 -3.51
N LEU A 260 13.06 18.91 -2.37
CA LEU A 260 12.42 17.98 -1.44
C LEU A 260 11.13 18.60 -0.85
N THR A 261 10.01 17.88 -0.92
CA THR A 261 8.71 18.36 -0.44
C THR A 261 8.14 17.57 0.75
N THR A 262 8.76 16.45 1.10
CA THR A 262 8.37 15.62 2.25
C THR A 262 9.57 15.26 3.10
N GLN A 263 9.31 14.72 4.30
CA GLN A 263 10.34 13.99 5.02
C GLN A 263 10.80 12.76 4.22
N VAL A 264 12.03 12.33 4.49
CA VAL A 264 12.61 11.10 3.94
C VAL A 264 12.23 9.95 4.85
N PHE A 265 11.72 8.87 4.26
CA PHE A 265 11.36 7.65 4.98
C PHE A 265 12.16 6.47 4.45
N THR A 266 12.46 5.52 5.34
CA THR A 266 13.09 4.25 5.00
C THR A 266 12.21 3.08 5.39
N PHE A 267 12.31 1.99 4.65
CA PHE A 267 11.72 0.71 5.00
C PHE A 267 12.56 -0.45 4.48
N ASP A 268 12.48 -1.59 5.16
CA ASP A 268 13.20 -2.79 4.75
C ASP A 268 12.55 -3.44 3.53
N LEU A 269 13.37 -3.76 2.53
CA LEU A 269 12.93 -4.59 1.41
C LEU A 269 13.03 -6.05 1.83
N ILE A 270 11.86 -6.70 1.96
CA ILE A 270 11.76 -8.09 2.39
C ILE A 270 11.00 -8.86 1.33
N LYS A 271 11.67 -9.84 0.71
CA LYS A 271 10.98 -10.84 -0.10
C LYS A 271 10.36 -11.86 0.84
N ARG A 272 9.03 -11.91 0.88
CA ARG A 272 8.26 -12.92 1.60
C ARG A 272 7.67 -13.90 0.59
N GLN A 273 8.03 -15.17 0.70
CA GLN A 273 7.41 -16.26 -0.06
C GLN A 273 6.65 -17.16 0.90
N LYS A 274 5.35 -17.35 0.64
CA LYS A 274 4.55 -18.35 1.35
C LYS A 274 4.75 -19.71 0.71
N GLN A 275 4.78 -20.78 1.50
CA GLN A 275 4.78 -22.15 0.98
C GLN A 275 3.36 -22.67 0.66
N PHE A 276 2.32 -22.20 1.36
CA PHE A 276 0.92 -22.60 1.10
C PHE A 276 -0.09 -21.46 1.31
N LEU A 277 -1.23 -21.51 0.61
CA LEU A 277 -2.44 -20.74 0.93
C LEU A 277 -3.39 -21.69 1.68
N LEU A 278 -3.53 -21.54 2.99
CA LEU A 278 -4.48 -22.34 3.76
C LEU A 278 -5.84 -21.63 3.71
N MET A 279 -6.75 -22.13 2.87
CA MET A 279 -8.18 -21.86 3.01
C MET A 279 -8.76 -23.03 3.80
N VAL A 280 -9.03 -22.81 5.09
CA VAL A 280 -9.90 -23.73 5.84
C VAL A 280 -11.32 -23.23 5.61
N ALA A 281 -12.07 -23.98 4.80
CA ALA A 281 -13.48 -23.73 4.50
C ALA A 281 -14.35 -24.70 5.30
#